data_AF-A0A528G4F3-F1
#
_entry.id   AF-A0A528G4F3-F1
#
_cell.length_a   1.000
_cell.length_b   1.000
_cell.length_c   1.000
_cell.angle_alpha   90.00
_cell.angle_beta   90.00
_cell.angle_gamma   90.00
#
_symmetry.space_group_name_H-M   'P 1'
#
loop_
_entity.id
_entity.type
_entity.pdbx_description
1 polymer ?
#
loop_
_entity_poly.entity_id
_entity_poly.type
_entity_poly.pdbx_seq_one_letter_code
_entity_poly.pdbx_strand_id
1 'polypeptide(L)'
;IAGQLIDTSTGAYLWADRFDGTLAEVFNLQDQVASSIVGAITPKVEEAEIERAKRKPTESLDAYDYYLRGLAVFDRTVNDQAAIDEALQLFKAAIARDPE
;
A
#
# COMPACT_ATOMS: atom_id res chain seq x y z
N ILE A 1 -9.99 0.74 -22.67
CA ILE A 1 -9.85 1.83 -21.68
C ILE A 1 -8.41 1.81 -21.18
N ALA A 2 -7.74 2.96 -21.12
CA ALA A 2 -6.38 3.04 -20.57
C ALA A 2 -6.45 3.70 -19.17
N GLY A 3 -5.70 3.16 -18.22
CA GLY A 3 -5.56 3.69 -16.86
C GLY A 3 -4.10 4.01 -16.58
N GLN A 4 -3.86 5.06 -15.81
CA GLN A 4 -2.52 5.46 -15.40
C GLN A 4 -2.53 6.01 -13.99
N LEU A 5 -1.46 5.75 -13.25
CA LEU A 5 -1.19 6.25 -11.93
C LEU A 5 0.07 7.12 -12.00
N ILE A 6 -0.05 8.36 -11.51
CA ILE A 6 1.01 9.36 -11.59
C ILE A 6 1.27 9.92 -10.19
N ASP A 7 2.54 10.06 -9.84
CA ASP A 7 2.95 10.85 -8.68
C ASP A 7 2.74 12.34 -8.99
N THR A 8 1.83 12.98 -8.27
CA THR A 8 1.44 14.38 -8.50
C THR A 8 2.55 15.37 -8.14
N SER A 9 3.52 14.98 -7.33
CA SER A 9 4.62 15.85 -6.89
C SER A 9 5.77 15.89 -7.90
N THR A 10 6.08 14.75 -8.52
CA THR A 10 7.21 14.60 -9.46
C THR A 10 6.78 14.50 -10.92
N GLY A 11 5.50 14.19 -11.18
CA GLY A 11 4.98 13.87 -12.51
C GLY A 11 5.39 12.49 -13.02
N ALA A 12 6.00 11.65 -12.18
CA ALA A 12 6.45 10.32 -12.59
C ALA A 12 5.26 9.37 -12.78
N TYR A 13 5.30 8.58 -13.87
CA TYR A 13 4.35 7.48 -14.07
C TYR A 13 4.71 6.33 -13.13
N LEU A 14 3.84 6.07 -12.16
CA LEU A 14 3.98 4.95 -11.22
C LEU A 14 3.46 3.66 -11.85
N TRP A 15 2.45 3.75 -12.70
CA TRP A 15 1.87 2.62 -13.43
C TRP A 15 1.04 3.12 -14.61
N ALA A 16 0.96 2.31 -15.67
CA ALA A 16 0.07 2.53 -16.78
C ALA A 16 -0.30 1.17 -17.38
N ASP A 17 -1.58 0.98 -17.68
CA ASP A 17 -2.05 -0.25 -18.31
C ASP A 17 -3.28 0.01 -19.17
N ARG A 18 -3.56 -0.94 -20.07
CA ARG A 18 -4.67 -0.89 -21.02
C ARG A 18 -5.57 -2.10 -20.84
N PHE A 19 -6.84 -1.82 -20.57
CA PHE A 19 -7.88 -2.81 -20.38
C PHE A 19 -8.81 -2.79 -21.59
N ASP A 20 -8.90 -3.89 -22.31
CA ASP A 20 -9.83 -4.06 -23.42
C ASP A 20 -11.04 -4.88 -22.93
N GLY A 21 -12.27 -4.44 -23.24
CA GLY A 21 -13.51 -5.08 -22.78
C GLY A 21 -14.77 -4.42 -23.32
N THR A 22 -15.91 -5.12 -23.25
CA THR A 22 -17.21 -4.63 -23.75
C THR A 22 -18.03 -3.93 -22.66
N LEU A 23 -19.05 -3.13 -23.03
CA LEU A 23 -19.91 -2.41 -22.07
C LEU A 23 -20.62 -3.36 -21.09
N ALA A 24 -20.88 -4.61 -21.51
CA ALA A 24 -21.47 -5.65 -20.66
C ALA A 24 -20.55 -6.11 -19.52
N GLU A 25 -19.25 -5.84 -19.63
CA GLU A 25 -18.21 -6.27 -18.67
C GLU A 25 -17.67 -5.09 -17.86
N VAL A 26 -18.32 -3.91 -17.92
CA VAL A 26 -17.80 -2.66 -17.34
C VAL A 26 -17.50 -2.77 -15.84
N PHE A 27 -18.28 -3.52 -15.07
CA PHE A 27 -18.03 -3.76 -13.64
C PHE A 27 -16.83 -4.69 -13.40
N ASN A 28 -16.70 -5.76 -14.20
CA ASN A 28 -15.51 -6.63 -14.15
C ASN A 28 -14.24 -5.86 -14.54
N LEU A 29 -14.36 -4.92 -15.50
CA LEU A 29 -13.28 -4.05 -15.89
C LEU A 29 -12.88 -3.09 -14.75
N GLN A 30 -13.85 -2.55 -14.02
CA GLN A 30 -13.58 -1.71 -12.85
C GLN A 30 -12.85 -2.47 -11.75
N ASP A 31 -13.26 -3.70 -11.46
CA ASP A 31 -12.60 -4.55 -10.45
C ASP A 31 -11.17 -4.90 -10.86
N GLN A 32 -10.93 -5.20 -12.14
CA GLN A 32 -9.59 -5.43 -12.67
C GLN A 32 -8.70 -4.19 -12.58
N VAL A 33 -9.24 -3.01 -12.93
CA VAL A 33 -8.51 -1.75 -12.81
C VAL A 33 -8.16 -1.47 -11.36
N ALA A 34 -9.11 -1.63 -10.43
CA ALA A 34 -8.88 -1.42 -9.00
C ALA A 34 -7.83 -2.38 -8.44
N SER A 35 -7.92 -3.67 -8.76
CA SER A 35 -6.96 -4.69 -8.32
C SER A 35 -5.56 -4.42 -8.88
N SER A 36 -5.46 -4.03 -10.16
CA SER A 36 -4.18 -3.72 -10.80
C SER A 36 -3.52 -2.47 -10.21
N ILE A 37 -4.32 -1.43 -9.94
CA ILE A 37 -3.84 -0.21 -9.26
C ILE A 37 -3.34 -0.55 -7.85
N VAL A 38 -4.09 -1.32 -7.06
CA VAL A 38 -3.65 -1.76 -5.72
C VAL A 38 -2.36 -2.56 -5.81
N GLY A 39 -2.27 -3.51 -6.74
CA GLY A 39 -1.06 -4.31 -6.96
C GLY A 39 0.17 -3.48 -7.37
N ALA A 40 -0.02 -2.36 -8.06
CA ALA A 40 1.05 -1.45 -8.44
C ALA A 40 1.45 -0.48 -7.31
N ILE A 41 0.49 -0.04 -6.50
CA ILE A 41 0.72 0.92 -5.40
C ILE A 41 1.38 0.24 -4.21
N THR A 42 0.90 -0.92 -3.77
CA THR A 42 1.34 -1.56 -2.52
C THR A 42 2.86 -1.73 -2.44
N PRO A 43 3.56 -2.28 -3.45
CA PRO A 43 5.01 -2.43 -3.40
C PRO A 43 5.74 -1.08 -3.36
N LYS A 44 5.19 -0.04 -3.99
CA LYS A 44 5.79 1.31 -4.02
C LYS A 44 5.63 2.05 -2.70
N VAL A 45 4.50 1.85 -2.02
CA VAL A 45 4.31 2.34 -0.65
C VAL A 45 5.27 1.62 0.28
N GLU A 46 5.37 0.29 0.20
CA GLU A 46 6.31 -0.48 1.01
C GLU A 46 7.76 -0.06 0.80
N GLU A 47 8.20 0.10 -0.45
CA GLU A 47 9.55 0.59 -0.80
C GLU A 47 9.82 1.99 -0.22
N ALA A 48 8.84 2.90 -0.31
CA ALA A 48 8.96 4.24 0.25
C ALA A 48 9.05 4.23 1.78
N GLU A 49 8.30 3.37 2.46
CA GLU A 49 8.36 3.21 3.92
C GLU A 49 9.67 2.54 4.37
N ILE A 50 10.19 1.56 3.62
CA ILE A 50 11.52 0.97 3.86
C ILE A 50 12.61 2.04 3.73
N GLU A 51 12.55 2.88 2.70
CA GLU A 51 13.52 3.98 2.52
C GLU A 51 13.38 5.06 3.59
N ARG A 52 12.17 5.32 4.10
CA ARG A 52 11.96 6.18 5.28
C ARG A 52 12.57 5.55 6.53
N ALA A 53 12.34 4.27 6.78
CA ALA A 53 12.93 3.56 7.93
C ALA A 53 14.47 3.51 7.87
N LYS A 54 15.07 3.51 6.69
CA LYS A 54 16.52 3.66 6.51
C LYS A 54 17.03 5.08 6.78
N ARG A 55 16.17 6.10 6.65
CA ARG A 55 16.52 7.51 6.81
C ARG A 55 16.10 8.00 8.19
N LYS A 56 17.11 8.18 9.05
CA LYS A 56 17.02 8.33 10.51
C LYS A 56 16.53 7.04 11.17
N PRO A 57 17.21 6.54 12.22
CA PRO A 57 16.52 5.73 13.21
C PRO A 57 15.27 6.53 13.60
N THR A 58 14.09 5.92 13.57
CA THR A 58 12.93 6.48 14.26
C THR A 58 13.42 6.97 15.63
N GLU A 59 13.02 8.17 16.05
CA GLU A 59 13.41 8.62 17.40
C GLU A 59 12.83 7.66 18.47
N SER A 60 11.88 6.81 18.06
CA SER A 60 11.31 5.69 18.81
C SER A 60 11.53 4.33 18.13
N LEU A 61 12.41 3.50 18.69
CA LEU A 61 12.57 2.08 18.29
C LEU A 61 11.27 1.28 18.48
N ASP A 62 10.40 1.71 19.40
CA ASP A 62 9.10 1.09 19.63
C ASP A 62 8.17 1.28 18.42
N ALA A 63 8.19 2.46 17.78
CA ALA A 63 7.40 2.70 16.57
C ALA A 63 7.79 1.74 15.44
N TYR A 64 9.10 1.48 15.31
CA TYR A 64 9.63 0.54 14.32
C TYR A 64 9.25 -0.92 14.61
N ASP A 65 9.25 -1.36 15.87
CA ASP A 65 8.75 -2.69 16.27
C ASP A 65 7.27 -2.88 15.87
N TYR A 66 6.41 -1.91 16.20
CA TYR A 66 4.99 -1.97 15.85
C TYR A 66 4.78 -2.01 14.34
N TYR A 67 5.57 -1.25 13.57
CA TYR A 67 5.52 -1.25 12.11
C TYR A 67 5.91 -2.62 11.52
N LEU A 68 7.04 -3.19 11.94
CA LEU A 68 7.48 -4.51 11.45
C LEU A 68 6.50 -5.64 11.79
N ARG A 69 5.87 -5.57 12.97
CA ARG A 69 4.82 -6.52 13.37
C ARG A 69 3.57 -6.37 12.51
N GLY A 70 3.17 -5.14 12.20
CA GLY A 70 2.06 -4.86 11.29
C GLY A 70 2.28 -5.45 9.91
N LEU A 71 3.49 -5.28 9.34
CA LEU A 71 3.87 -5.87 8.06
C LEU A 71 3.82 -7.41 8.09
N ALA A 72 4.38 -8.04 9.12
CA ALA A 72 4.38 -9.50 9.22
C ALA A 72 2.96 -10.10 9.30
N VAL A 73 2.01 -9.40 9.90
CA VAL A 73 0.59 -9.78 9.95
C VAL A 73 -0.09 -9.53 8.60
N PHE A 74 0.21 -8.40 7.96
CA PHE A 74 -0.34 -8.07 6.64
C PHE A 74 0.08 -9.06 5.55
N ASP A 75 1.37 -9.38 5.47
CA ASP A 75 1.96 -10.26 4.45
C ASP A 75 1.43 -11.70 4.52
N ARG A 76 1.08 -12.16 5.72
CA ARG A 76 0.57 -13.52 5.92
C ARG A 76 -0.87 -13.70 5.45
N THR A 77 -1.63 -12.62 5.31
CA THR A 77 -3.09 -12.72 5.44
C THR A 77 -3.85 -11.65 4.66
N VAL A 78 -3.44 -11.42 3.41
CA VAL A 78 -4.05 -10.43 2.49
C VAL A 78 -5.57 -10.66 2.26
N ASN A 79 -6.11 -11.84 2.60
CA ASN A 79 -7.54 -12.17 2.47
C ASN A 79 -8.27 -12.41 3.82
N ASP A 80 -7.64 -12.13 4.97
CA ASP A 80 -8.26 -12.29 6.29
C ASP A 80 -8.56 -10.92 6.91
N GLN A 81 -9.84 -10.59 7.04
CA GLN A 81 -10.28 -9.31 7.59
C GLN A 81 -9.79 -9.08 9.02
N ALA A 82 -9.71 -10.13 9.84
CA ALA A 82 -9.25 -9.99 11.23
C ALA A 82 -7.77 -9.65 11.29
N ALA A 83 -6.97 -10.24 10.40
CA ALA A 83 -5.54 -9.94 10.28
C ALA A 83 -5.30 -8.53 9.72
N ILE A 84 -6.11 -8.10 8.74
CA ILE A 84 -6.07 -6.72 8.24
C ILE A 84 -6.38 -5.73 9.37
N ASP A 85 -7.40 -6.01 10.19
CA ASP A 85 -7.76 -5.15 11.32
C ASP A 85 -6.64 -5.13 12.38
N GLU A 86 -5.99 -6.25 12.65
CA GLU A 86 -4.83 -6.34 13.56
C GLU A 86 -3.63 -5.53 13.03
N ALA A 87 -3.27 -5.73 11.75
CA ALA A 87 -2.20 -4.98 11.10
C ALA A 87 -2.48 -3.47 11.16
N LEU A 88 -3.72 -3.05 10.92
CA LEU A 88 -4.13 -1.65 11.03
C LEU A 88 -3.96 -1.10 12.45
N GLN A 89 -4.25 -1.87 13.50
CA GLN A 89 -4.01 -1.45 14.88
C GLN A 89 -2.51 -1.29 15.17
N LEU A 90 -1.68 -2.19 14.67
CA LEU A 90 -0.23 -2.13 14.80
C LEU A 90 0.36 -0.90 14.09
N PHE A 91 -0.10 -0.60 12.87
CA PHE A 91 0.32 0.62 12.15
C PHE A 91 -0.15 1.90 12.84
N LYS A 92 -1.38 1.94 13.36
CA LYS A 92 -1.85 3.07 14.17
C LYS A 92 -1.02 3.26 15.44
N ALA A 93 -0.61 2.17 16.08
CA ALA A 93 0.31 2.24 17.21
C ALA A 93 1.64 2.84 16.77
N ALA A 94 2.25 2.37 15.68
CA ALA A 94 3.50 2.93 15.15
C ALA A 94 3.42 4.46 14.95
N ILE A 95 2.40 4.95 14.22
CA ILE A 95 2.16 6.38 13.98
C ILE A 95 1.99 7.16 15.30
N ALA A 96 1.29 6.60 16.28
CA ALA A 96 1.11 7.27 17.56
C ALA A 96 2.41 7.41 18.38
N ARG A 97 3.43 6.58 18.12
CA ARG A 97 4.75 6.65 18.81
C ARG A 97 5.76 7.49 18.04
N ASP A 98 5.60 7.61 16.72
CA ASP A 98 6.41 8.50 15.88
C ASP A 98 5.50 9.24 14.88
N PRO A 99 4.89 10.36 15.31
CA PRO A 99 3.91 11.09 14.51
C PRO A 99 4.51 12.09 13.51
N GLU A 100 5.83 12.28 13.49
CA GLU A 100 6.54 13.15 12.52
C GLU A 100 7.06 12.36 11.30
#